data_AF-A0A4Q9Z1R7-F1
#
_entry.id   AF-A0A4Q9Z1R7-F1
#
_cell.length_a   1.000
_cell.length_b   1.000
_cell.length_c   1.000
_cell.angle_alpha   90.00
_cell.angle_beta   90.00
_cell.angle_gamma   90.00
#
_symmetry.space_group_name_H-M   'P 1'
#
loop_
_entity.id
_entity.type
_entity.pdbx_description
1 polymer ?
#
loop_
_entity_poly.entity_id
_entity_poly.type
_entity_poly.pdbx_seq_one_letter_code
_entity_poly.pdbx_strand_id
1 'polypeptide(L)'
;MIKYIMSRKINERGLIGIGLCIVVFFVGQYVLNHLSTMEHPPMGNTIWIILGSTLVFTSALGVVLILKYLYDTKKRKERRERKRKSHKLYYLKNGKTKQVTDSDLE
;
A
#
# COMPACT_ATOMS: atom_id res chain seq x y z
N MET A 1 3.18 19.76 -10.52
CA MET A 1 2.40 19.00 -9.51
C MET A 1 2.69 17.50 -9.52
N ILE A 2 2.76 16.83 -10.67
CA ILE A 2 3.03 15.37 -10.79
C ILE A 2 4.37 14.95 -10.14
N LYS A 3 5.42 15.78 -10.24
CA LYS A 3 6.71 15.54 -9.58
C LYS A 3 6.65 15.56 -8.04
N TYR A 4 5.68 16.25 -7.44
CA TYR A 4 5.56 16.36 -5.98
C TYR A 4 5.03 15.06 -5.34
N ILE A 5 4.15 14.35 -6.06
CA ILE A 5 3.67 13.01 -5.71
C ILE A 5 4.82 11.98 -5.77
N MET A 6 5.79 12.18 -6.67
CA MET A 6 6.91 11.25 -6.90
C MET A 6 8.02 11.30 -5.83
N SER A 7 7.96 12.23 -4.86
CA SER A 7 8.94 12.33 -3.76
C SER A 7 8.42 11.76 -2.42
N ARG A 8 7.10 11.61 -2.25
CA ARG A 8 6.50 11.11 -0.99
C ARG A 8 6.75 9.62 -0.76
N LYS A 9 6.87 9.24 0.52
CA LYS A 9 7.02 7.85 1.00
C LYS A 9 6.00 6.95 0.31
N ILE A 10 6.42 5.75 -0.10
CA ILE A 10 5.57 4.72 -0.75
C ILE A 10 4.24 4.51 0.00
N ASN A 11 4.28 4.60 1.34
CA ASN A 11 3.11 4.45 2.20
C ASN A 11 2.06 5.56 1.98
N GLU A 12 2.47 6.81 1.77
CA GLU A 12 1.56 7.93 1.55
C GLU A 12 0.88 7.84 0.18
N ARG A 13 1.59 7.36 -0.85
CA ARG A 13 0.98 7.10 -2.18
C ARG A 13 -0.04 5.97 -2.12
N GLY A 14 0.24 4.92 -1.35
CA GLY A 14 -0.72 3.86 -1.09
C GLY A 14 -1.97 4.39 -0.39
N LEU A 15 -1.80 5.25 0.62
CA LEU A 15 -2.92 5.87 1.34
C LEU A 15 -3.78 6.76 0.43
N ILE A 16 -3.14 7.57 -0.42
CA ILE A 16 -3.84 8.43 -1.40
C ILE A 16 -4.58 7.56 -2.43
N GLY A 17 -3.96 6.48 -2.90
CA GLY A 17 -4.59 5.54 -3.84
C GLY A 17 -5.80 4.81 -3.24
N ILE A 18 -5.71 4.40 -1.97
CA ILE A 18 -6.83 3.80 -1.23
C ILE A 18 -7.95 4.83 -1.05
N GLY A 19 -7.61 6.06 -0.64
CA GLY A 19 -8.58 7.15 -0.51
C GLY A 19 -9.32 7.43 -1.82
N LEU A 20 -8.59 7.46 -2.94
CA LEU A 20 -9.19 7.64 -4.26
C LEU A 20 -10.09 6.48 -4.67
N CYS A 21 -9.71 5.22 -4.39
CA CYS A 21 -10.57 4.07 -4.65
C CYS A 21 -11.86 4.10 -3.82
N ILE A 22 -11.79 4.52 -2.55
CA ILE A 22 -12.98 4.64 -1.69
C ILE A 22 -13.96 5.66 -2.27
N VAL A 23 -13.47 6.83 -2.69
CA VAL A 23 -14.32 7.85 -3.32
C VAL A 23 -14.97 7.30 -4.60
N VAL A 24 -14.21 6.64 -5.46
CA VAL A 24 -14.75 6.04 -6.70
C VAL A 24 -15.78 4.94 -6.41
N PHE A 25 -15.57 4.13 -5.37
CA PHE A 25 -16.53 3.11 -4.95
C PHE A 25 -17.86 3.72 -4.50
N PHE A 26 -17.83 4.77 -3.67
CA PHE A 26 -19.03 5.48 -3.25
C PHE A 26 -19.76 6.14 -4.42
N VAL A 27 -19.02 6.74 -5.35
CA VAL A 27 -19.60 7.31 -6.58
C VAL A 27 -20.26 6.22 -7.43
N GLY A 28 -19.60 5.08 -7.61
CA GLY A 28 -20.17 3.95 -8.38
C GLY A 28 -21.46 3.40 -7.75
N GLN A 29 -21.49 3.27 -6.42
CA GLN A 29 -22.69 2.87 -5.67
C GLN A 29 -23.81 3.90 -5.77
N TYR A 30 -23.47 5.20 -5.66
CA TYR A 30 -24.44 6.29 -5.82
C TYR A 30 -25.07 6.28 -7.21
N VAL A 31 -24.26 6.13 -8.25
CA VAL A 31 -24.73 6.00 -9.64
C VAL A 31 -25.68 4.81 -9.77
N LEU A 32 -25.30 3.63 -9.26
CA LEU A 32 -26.16 2.43 -9.28
C LEU A 32 -27.51 2.67 -8.59
N ASN A 33 -27.50 3.30 -7.42
CA ASN A 33 -28.71 3.50 -6.61
C ASN A 33 -29.63 4.58 -7.18
N HIS A 34 -29.05 5.67 -7.71
CA HIS A 34 -29.79 6.75 -8.36
C HIS A 34 -30.39 6.31 -9.70
N LEU A 35 -29.76 5.37 -10.40
CA LEU A 35 -30.30 4.78 -11.63
C LEU A 35 -31.37 3.72 -11.36
N SER A 36 -31.25 2.96 -10.28
CA SER A 36 -32.31 2.04 -9.86
C SER A 36 -33.63 2.76 -9.52
N THR A 37 -33.58 4.07 -9.25
CA THR A 37 -34.73 4.92 -8.94
C THR A 37 -35.22 5.76 -10.13
N MET A 38 -34.52 5.74 -11.27
CA MET A 38 -34.95 6.43 -12.48
C MET A 38 -35.79 5.49 -13.37
N GLU A 39 -37.10 5.75 -13.45
CA GLU A 39 -38.07 4.96 -14.24
C GLU A 39 -37.88 5.09 -15.77
N HIS A 40 -37.24 6.16 -16.26
CA HIS A 40 -37.04 6.40 -17.70
C HIS A 40 -35.62 6.90 -18.04
N PRO A 41 -34.63 6.01 -18.18
CA PRO A 41 -33.30 6.42 -18.61
C PRO A 41 -33.23 6.65 -20.12
N PRO A 42 -32.59 7.75 -20.57
CA PRO A 42 -32.58 8.17 -21.98
C PRO A 42 -31.77 7.26 -22.91
N MET A 43 -30.82 6.50 -22.37
CA MET A 43 -30.21 5.34 -23.01
C MET A 43 -30.40 4.18 -22.04
N GLY A 44 -31.06 3.10 -22.45
CA GLY A 44 -31.65 2.08 -21.56
C GLY A 44 -30.79 1.64 -20.37
N ASN A 45 -31.46 1.22 -19.28
CA ASN A 45 -30.86 0.92 -17.97
C ASN A 45 -29.60 0.05 -18.06
N THR A 46 -29.54 -0.86 -19.03
CA THR A 46 -28.44 -1.81 -19.23
C THR A 46 -27.07 -1.13 -19.36
N ILE A 47 -26.94 -0.04 -20.13
CA ILE A 47 -25.64 0.63 -20.35
C ILE A 47 -25.12 1.22 -19.03
N TRP A 48 -26.02 1.80 -18.25
CA TRP A 48 -25.70 2.42 -16.97
C TRP A 48 -25.38 1.39 -15.87
N ILE A 49 -26.07 0.26 -15.87
CA ILE A 49 -25.75 -0.88 -14.98
C ILE A 49 -24.35 -1.43 -15.31
N ILE A 50 -24.01 -1.54 -16.60
CA ILE A 50 -22.68 -1.97 -17.03
C ILE A 50 -21.62 -0.95 -16.61
N LEU A 51 -21.86 0.34 -16.81
CA LEU A 51 -20.94 1.41 -16.38
C LEU A 51 -20.73 1.45 -14.86
N GLY A 52 -21.80 1.36 -14.08
CA GLY A 52 -21.69 1.39 -12.62
C GLY A 52 -21.04 0.13 -12.06
N SER A 53 -21.37 -1.05 -12.59
CA SER A 53 -20.74 -2.31 -12.17
C SER A 53 -19.26 -2.39 -12.52
N THR A 54 -18.87 -1.91 -13.71
CA THR A 54 -17.45 -1.83 -14.11
C THR A 54 -16.66 -0.84 -13.27
N LEU A 55 -17.24 0.31 -12.91
CA LEU A 55 -16.62 1.27 -11.98
C LEU A 55 -16.42 0.68 -10.57
N VAL A 56 -17.44 0.00 -10.05
CA VAL A 56 -17.33 -0.68 -8.74
C VAL A 56 -16.27 -1.79 -8.79
N PHE A 57 -16.28 -2.62 -9.83
CA PHE A 57 -15.33 -3.71 -10.00
C PHE A 57 -13.88 -3.23 -10.12
N THR A 58 -13.64 -2.20 -10.94
CA THR A 58 -12.30 -1.60 -11.10
C THR A 58 -11.81 -0.95 -9.81
N SER A 59 -12.68 -0.30 -9.05
CA SER A 59 -12.31 0.27 -7.74
C SER A 59 -11.89 -0.81 -6.74
N ALA A 60 -12.62 -1.93 -6.68
CA ALA A 60 -12.30 -3.05 -5.81
C ALA A 60 -10.96 -3.69 -6.18
N LEU A 61 -10.72 -3.92 -7.48
CA LEU A 61 -9.44 -4.41 -8.01
C LEU A 61 -8.28 -3.46 -7.67
N GLY A 62 -8.51 -2.15 -7.79
CA GLY A 62 -7.54 -1.11 -7.42
C GLY A 62 -7.10 -1.22 -5.97
N VAL A 63 -8.05 -1.36 -5.03
CA VAL A 63 -7.75 -1.54 -3.61
C VAL A 63 -6.92 -2.79 -3.37
N VAL A 64 -7.31 -3.93 -3.97
CA VAL A 64 -6.59 -5.21 -3.80
C VAL A 64 -5.15 -5.11 -4.30
N LEU A 65 -4.92 -4.48 -5.45
CA LEU A 65 -3.57 -4.29 -6.00
C LEU A 65 -2.70 -3.38 -5.12
N ILE A 66 -3.27 -2.29 -4.60
CA ILE A 66 -2.56 -1.39 -3.68
C ILE A 66 -2.22 -2.12 -2.39
N LEU A 67 -3.14 -2.91 -1.82
CA LEU A 67 -2.90 -3.71 -0.62
C LEU A 67 -1.79 -4.73 -0.85
N LYS A 68 -1.84 -5.45 -1.98
CA LYS A 68 -0.81 -6.42 -2.39
C LYS A 68 0.56 -5.77 -2.54
N TYR A 69 0.62 -4.59 -3.16
CA TYR A 69 1.86 -3.82 -3.32
C TYR A 69 2.42 -3.34 -1.98
N LEU A 70 1.56 -2.85 -1.08
CA LEU A 70 1.97 -2.40 0.25
C LEU A 70 2.50 -3.57 1.09
N TYR A 71 1.86 -4.74 0.99
CA TYR A 71 2.31 -5.95 1.67
C TYR A 71 3.68 -6.42 1.14
N ASP A 72 3.87 -6.47 -0.18
CA ASP A 72 5.15 -6.90 -0.77
C ASP A 72 6.29 -5.92 -0.45
N THR A 73 6.02 -4.61 -0.47
CA THR A 73 7.01 -3.59 -0.08
C THR A 73 7.39 -3.67 1.40
N LYS A 74 6.45 -3.97 2.30
CA LYS A 74 6.74 -4.23 3.73
C LYS A 74 7.63 -5.46 3.89
N LYS A 75 7.29 -6.57 3.22
CA LYS A 75 8.08 -7.82 3.26
C LYS A 75 9.49 -7.64 2.71
N ARG A 76 9.67 -6.82 1.66
CA ARG A 76 11.00 -6.45 1.14
C ARG A 76 11.82 -5.60 2.12
N LYS A 77 11.19 -4.66 2.85
CA LYS A 77 11.86 -3.85 3.88
C LYS A 77 12.34 -4.71 5.05
N GLU A 78 11.50 -5.61 5.54
CA GLU A 78 11.87 -6.56 6.61
C GLU A 78 13.06 -7.45 6.22
N ARG A 79 13.11 -7.95 4.98
CA ARG A 79 14.29 -8.70 4.49
C ARG A 79 15.57 -7.86 4.51
N ARG A 80 15.50 -6.58 4.14
CA ARG A 80 16.66 -5.67 4.15
C ARG A 80 17.12 -5.37 5.58
N GLU A 81 16.19 -5.19 6.51
CA GLU A 81 16.52 -4.95 7.92
C GLU A 81 17.15 -6.17 8.59
N ARG A 82 16.68 -7.39 8.29
CA ARG A 82 17.32 -8.63 8.77
C ARG A 82 18.77 -8.74 8.29
N LYS A 83 19.04 -8.43 7.01
CA LYS A 83 20.41 -8.39 6.47
C LYS A 83 21.29 -7.34 7.17
N ARG A 84 20.76 -6.15 7.43
CA ARG A 84 21.50 -5.07 8.13
C ARG A 84 21.81 -5.42 9.59
N LYS A 85 20.87 -6.03 10.31
CA LYS A 85 21.07 -6.47 11.70
C LYS A 85 22.14 -7.56 11.80
N SER A 86 22.17 -8.50 10.85
CA SER A 86 23.21 -9.54 10.78
C SER A 86 24.62 -8.97 10.65
N HIS A 87 24.83 -8.02 9.72
CA HIS A 87 26.15 -7.37 9.56
C HIS A 87 26.53 -6.51 10.77
N LYS A 88 25.61 -5.74 11.36
CA LYS A 88 25.92 -4.87 12.52
C LYS A 88 26.28 -5.67 13.77
N LEU A 89 25.67 -6.84 13.97
CA LEU A 89 26.01 -7.75 15.07
C LEU A 89 27.43 -8.34 14.94
N TYR A 90 27.90 -8.57 13.72
CA TYR A 90 29.25 -9.11 13.49
C TYR A 90 30.35 -8.11 13.92
N TYR A 91 30.18 -6.82 13.66
CA TYR A 91 31.17 -5.79 14.02
C TYR A 91 31.23 -5.48 15.53
N LEU A 92 30.15 -5.68 16.28
CA LEU A 92 30.13 -5.43 17.73
C LEU A 92 30.64 -6.62 18.57
N LYS A 93 30.76 -7.81 17.98
CA LYS A 93 31.18 -9.03 18.69
C LYS A 93 32.68 -9.00 19.05
N ASN A 94 33.52 -8.32 18.28
CA ASN A 94 34.98 -8.31 18.47
C ASN A 94 35.47 -7.26 19.49
N GLY A 95 34.61 -6.36 19.96
CA GLY A 95 35.00 -5.32 20.93
C GLY A 95 34.97 -5.76 22.40
N LYS A 96 34.25 -6.83 22.75
CA LYS A 96 34.12 -7.29 24.14
C LYS A 96 35.12 -8.37 24.57
N THR A 97 35.81 -9.02 23.63
CA THR A 97 36.79 -10.08 23.96
C THR A 97 38.16 -9.54 24.37
N LYS A 98 38.40 -8.22 24.31
CA LYS A 98 39.70 -7.61 24.66
C LYS A 98 39.79 -7.00 26.08
N GLN A 99 38.80 -7.18 26.96
CA GLN A 99 38.83 -6.66 28.34
C GLN A 99 39.00 -7.72 29.44
N VAL A 100 39.41 -8.93 29.08
CA VAL A 100 39.91 -9.95 30.02
C VAL A 100 41.17 -10.44 29.29
N THR A 101 42.40 -10.19 29.70
CA THR A 101 43.00 -10.30 31.04
C THR A 101 44.35 -9.56 31.00
N ASP A 102 44.55 -8.53 31.82
CA ASP A 102 45.88 -7.93 32.07
C ASP A 102 46.15 -7.81 33.59
N SER A 103 45.37 -8.55 34.39
CA SER A 103 45.45 -8.58 35.85
C SER A 103 45.96 -9.92 36.41
N ASP A 104 46.48 -10.81 35.55
CA ASP A 104 47.09 -12.09 35.94
C ASP A 104 48.64 -12.05 35.85
N LEU A 105 49.24 -10.86 35.81
CA LEU A 105 50.68 -10.64 35.56
C LEU A 105 51.42 -9.93 36.71
N GLU A 106 50.82 -9.86 37.91
CA GLU A 106 51.50 -9.44 39.14
C GLU A 106 51.52 -10.54 40.20
#